data_AF-A0A7V9SZD5-F1
#
_entry.id   AF-A0A7V9SZD5-F1
#
_cell.length_a   1.000
_cell.length_b   1.000
_cell.length_c   1.000
_cell.angle_alpha   90.00
_cell.angle_beta   90.00
_cell.angle_gamma   90.00
#
_symmetry.space_group_name_H-M   'P 1'
#
loop_
_entity.id
_entity.type
_entity.pdbx_description
1 polymer ?
#
loop_
_entity_poly.entity_id
_entity_poly.type
_entity_poly.pdbx_seq_one_letter_code
_entity_poly.pdbx_strand_id
1 'polypeptide(L)' 'MLHVLAHQGGWDEILLVATPMAVLAGLLLVARRRAEQEAAAEGRPHDR' A
#
# COMPACT_ATOMS: atom_id res chain seq x y z
N MET A 1 18.17 31.35 1.71
CA MET A 1 18.53 30.37 0.66
C MET A 1 18.20 28.93 1.08
N LEU A 2 16.97 28.69 1.57
CA LEU A 2 16.44 27.35 1.89
C LEU A 2 14.91 27.34 1.67
N HIS A 3 14.44 27.93 0.58
CA HIS A 3 13.01 27.93 0.21
C HIS A 3 12.78 27.34 -1.19
N VAL A 4 13.85 27.08 -1.94
CA VAL A 4 13.77 26.60 -3.33
C VAL A 4 13.46 25.10 -3.40
N LEU A 5 13.69 24.31 -2.34
CA LEU A 5 13.31 22.89 -2.31
C LEU A 5 11.79 22.67 -2.16
N ALA A 6 11.04 23.66 -1.69
CA ALA A 6 9.62 23.51 -1.40
C ALA A 6 8.69 24.14 -2.46
N HIS A 7 9.24 24.74 -3.52
CA HIS A 7 8.47 25.60 -4.44
C HIS A 7 8.56 25.27 -5.94
N GLN A 8 9.36 24.29 -6.37
CA GLN A 8 9.46 23.89 -7.80
C GLN A 8 8.91 22.48 -8.10
N GLY A 9 8.29 21.85 -7.11
CA GLY A 9 7.70 20.52 -7.19
C GLY A 9 7.41 20.09 -5.76
N GLY A 10 6.58 20.90 -5.10
CA GLY A 10 6.39 20.91 -3.66
C GLY A 10 5.99 19.54 -3.10
N TRP A 11 6.01 19.48 -1.77
CA TRP A 11 5.50 18.32 -1.06
C TRP A 11 4.01 18.07 -1.34
N ASP A 12 3.26 19.08 -1.79
CA ASP A 12 1.85 18.96 -2.16
C ASP A 12 1.63 18.05 -3.37
N GLU A 13 2.44 18.20 -4.42
CA GLU A 13 2.39 17.37 -5.63
C GLU A 13 2.76 15.91 -5.32
N ILE A 14 3.74 15.70 -4.43
CA ILE A 14 4.11 14.36 -3.96
C ILE A 14 2.97 13.75 -3.16
N LEU A 15 2.34 14.52 -2.26
CA LEU A 15 1.22 14.04 -1.45
C LEU A 15 0.02 13.68 -2.33
N LEU A 16 -0.29 14.46 -3.37
CA LEU A 16 -1.34 14.16 -4.34
C LEU A 16 -1.19 12.79 -5.02
N VAL A 17 0.04 12.32 -5.23
CA VAL A 17 0.32 11.00 -5.82
C VAL A 17 0.51 9.92 -4.76
N ALA A 18 1.24 10.23 -3.68
CA ALA A 18 1.55 9.29 -2.61
C ALA A 18 0.29 8.88 -1.85
N THR A 19 -0.68 9.77 -1.67
CA THR A 19 -1.95 9.47 -0.97
C THR A 19 -2.76 8.37 -1.67
N PRO A 20 -3.15 8.49 -2.95
CA PRO A 20 -3.89 7.41 -3.63
C PRO A 20 -3.06 6.13 -3.74
N MET A 21 -1.74 6.23 -3.96
CA MET A 21 -0.85 5.06 -3.98
C MET A 21 -0.83 4.33 -2.63
N ALA A 22 -0.76 5.06 -1.52
CA ALA A 22 -0.78 4.50 -0.17
C ALA A 22 -2.14 3.85 0.14
N VAL A 23 -3.26 4.45 -0.31
CA VAL A 23 -4.59 3.86 -0.17
C VAL A 23 -4.67 2.52 -0.91
N LEU A 24 -4.25 2.48 -2.19
CA LEU A 24 -4.26 1.26 -2.98
C LEU A 24 -3.34 0.19 -2.38
N ALA A 25 -2.11 0.55 -2.00
CA ALA A 25 -1.18 -0.36 -1.35
C ALA A 25 -1.74 -0.89 -0.02
N GLY A 26 -2.39 -0.04 0.78
CA GLY A 26 -3.05 -0.41 2.03
C GLY A 26 -4.17 -1.42 1.80
N LEU A 27 -5.02 -1.20 0.79
CA LEU A 27 -6.09 -2.13 0.42
C LEU A 27 -5.53 -3.48 -0.03
N LEU A 28 -4.48 -3.49 -0.86
CA LEU A 28 -3.82 -4.72 -1.30
C LEU A 28 -3.20 -5.48 -0.13
N LEU A 29 -2.57 -4.78 0.81
CA LEU A 29 -2.02 -5.40 2.02
C LEU A 29 -3.11 -6.02 2.88
N VAL A 30 -4.24 -5.34 3.07
CA VAL A 30 -5.39 -5.90 3.81
C VAL A 30 -5.96 -7.12 3.10
N ALA A 31 -6.16 -7.05 1.78
CA ALA A 31 -6.67 -8.17 0.99
C ALA A 31 -5.74 -9.38 1.06
N ARG A 32 -4.42 -9.17 0.91
CA ARG A 32 -3.40 -10.23 1.04
C ARG A 32 -3.47 -10.89 2.41
N ARG A 33 -3.51 -10.10 3.49
CA ARG A 33 -3.58 -10.64 4.86
C ARG A 33 -4.85 -11.46 5.09
N ARG A 34 -5.98 -11.07 4.49
CA ARG A 34 -7.23 -11.84 4.58
C ARG A 34 -7.13 -13.15 3.81
N ALA A 35 -6.61 -13.11 2.58
CA ALA A 35 -6.40 -14.32 1.77
C ALA A 35 -5.44 -15.31 2.45
N GLU A 36 -4.37 -14.82 3.09
CA GLU A 36 -3.44 -15.67 3.86
C GLU A 36 -4.13 -16.31 5.08
N GLN A 37 -5.00 -15.56 5.78
CA GLN A 37 -5.78 -16.11 6.90
C GLN A 37 -6.78 -17.16 6.43
N GLU A 38 -7.46 -16.93 5.31
CA GLU A 38 -8.36 -17.91 4.69
C GLU A 38 -7.59 -19.15 4.24
N ALA A 39 -6.41 -19.01 3.62
CA ALA A 39 -5.58 -20.14 3.23
C ALA A 39 -5.05 -20.93 4.43
N ALA A 40 -4.66 -20.24 5.51
CA ALA A 40 -4.20 -20.88 6.74
C ALA A 40 -5.34 -21.58 7.49
N ALA A 41 -6.53 -21.00 7.49
CA ALA A 41 -7.74 -21.58 8.08
C ALA A 41 -8.28 -22.74 7.23
N GLU A 42 -8.13 -22.67 5.90
CA GLU A 42 -8.59 -23.70 5.01
C GLU A 42 -7.75 -24.97 5.11
N GLY A 43 -6.45 -24.86 5.45
CA GLY A 43 -5.65 -25.97 5.99
C GLY A 43 -5.90 -27.31 5.30
N ARG A 44 -6.18 -27.30 3.99
CA ARG A 44 -6.56 -28.52 3.27
C ARG A 44 -5.27 -29.30 3.12
N PRO A 45 -5.19 -30.53 3.64
CA PRO A 45 -4.07 -31.40 3.31
C PRO A 45 -4.05 -31.49 1.79
N HIS A 46 -2.97 -31.01 1.17
CA HIS A 46 -2.63 -31.40 -0.18
C HIS A 46 -2.13 -32.85 -0.10
N ASP A 47 -3.05 -33.76 0.20
CA ASP A 47 -2.90 -35.18 -0.06
C ASP A 47 -3.16 -35.36 -1.56
N ARG A 48 -2.08 -35.21 -2.34
CA ARG A 48 -1.63 -36.09 -3.43
C ARG A 48 -0.57 -35.41 -4.30
#